data_AF-A0A5C3MX25-F1
#
_entry.id   AF-A0A5C3MX25-F1
#
_cell.length_a   1.000
_cell.length_b   1.000
_cell.length_c   1.000
_cell.angle_alpha   90.00
_cell.angle_beta   90.00
_cell.angle_gamma   90.00
#
_symmetry.space_group_name_H-M   'P 1'
#
loop_
_entity.id
_entity.type
_entity.pdbx_description
1 polymer ?
#
loop_
_entity_poly.entity_id
_entity_poly.type
_entity_poly.pdbx_seq_one_letter_code
_entity_poly.pdbx_strand_id
1 'polypeptide(L)'
;MTTLITLLLLVLLGLAPRHHASAPRATQTVTIQGRWKDTRASLGLPPVPDTVVLQVTPPVPPGRTISRIELRRRISSGQQEGEPELHFTEDALEEPKLSLREIGNMFRETILAEKASAPATPRTQGRKKATG
;
A
#
# COMPACT_ATOMS: atom_id res chain seq x y z
N MET A 1 -7.46 1.02 -64.66
CA MET A 1 -7.72 -0.17 -63.81
C MET A 1 -6.74 -0.30 -62.63
N THR A 2 -5.54 0.28 -62.70
CA THR A 2 -4.52 0.19 -61.64
C THR A 2 -4.85 1.01 -60.37
N THR A 3 -5.54 2.14 -60.51
CA THR A 3 -5.89 3.03 -59.38
C THR A 3 -6.94 2.45 -58.43
N LEU A 4 -7.81 1.58 -58.94
CA LEU A 4 -8.85 0.90 -58.15
C LEU A 4 -8.23 -0.21 -57.28
N ILE A 5 -7.21 -0.87 -57.81
CA ILE A 5 -6.44 -1.92 -57.11
C ILE A 5 -5.62 -1.32 -55.98
N THR A 6 -4.99 -0.15 -56.19
CA THR A 6 -4.22 0.52 -55.15
C THR A 6 -5.10 1.07 -54.03
N LEU A 7 -6.28 1.59 -54.34
CA LEU A 7 -7.27 2.02 -53.34
C LEU A 7 -7.80 0.84 -52.52
N LEU A 8 -8.09 -0.29 -53.16
CA LEU A 8 -8.54 -1.51 -52.47
C LEU A 8 -7.46 -2.05 -51.52
N LEU A 9 -6.20 -2.05 -51.94
CA LEU A 9 -5.06 -2.45 -51.10
C LEU A 9 -4.85 -1.53 -49.89
N LEU A 10 -5.04 -0.22 -50.06
CA LEU A 10 -4.95 0.75 -48.97
C LEU A 10 -6.08 0.61 -47.95
N VAL A 11 -7.31 0.34 -48.41
CA VAL A 11 -8.45 0.06 -47.52
C VAL A 11 -8.25 -1.25 -46.76
N LEU A 12 -7.74 -2.30 -47.43
CA LEU A 12 -7.42 -3.58 -46.79
C LEU A 12 -6.27 -3.47 -45.77
N LEU A 13 -5.26 -2.65 -46.03
CA LEU A 13 -4.19 -2.38 -45.03
C LEU A 13 -4.70 -1.53 -43.86
N GLY A 14 -5.64 -0.61 -44.09
CA GLY A 14 -6.23 0.23 -43.04
C GLY A 14 -7.23 -0.50 -42.13
N LEU A 15 -7.81 -1.61 -42.60
CA LEU A 15 -8.72 -2.47 -41.83
C LEU A 15 -7.99 -3.58 -41.06
N ALA A 16 -6.66 -3.60 -41.05
CA ALA A 16 -5.92 -4.51 -40.18
C ALA A 16 -6.34 -4.21 -38.73
N PRO A 17 -6.99 -5.16 -38.03
CA PRO A 17 -7.39 -4.96 -36.66
C PRO A 17 -6.12 -4.66 -35.88
N ARG A 18 -6.07 -3.47 -35.27
CA ARG A 18 -5.08 -3.16 -34.25
C ARG A 18 -5.37 -4.13 -33.12
N HIS A 19 -4.73 -5.30 -33.16
CA HIS A 19 -4.65 -6.18 -32.04
C HIS A 19 -4.00 -5.37 -30.93
N HIS A 20 -4.81 -4.79 -30.06
CA HIS A 20 -4.39 -4.42 -28.73
C HIS A 20 -3.87 -5.71 -28.14
N ALA A 21 -2.54 -5.87 -28.17
CA ALA A 21 -1.86 -6.95 -27.48
C ALA A 21 -2.22 -6.79 -26.00
N SER A 22 -3.26 -7.50 -25.56
CA SER A 22 -3.54 -7.66 -24.15
C SER A 22 -2.29 -8.27 -23.55
N ALA A 23 -1.60 -7.52 -22.68
CA ALA A 23 -0.45 -8.03 -21.98
C ALA A 23 -0.80 -9.40 -21.36
N PRO A 24 0.08 -10.41 -21.48
CA PRO A 24 -0.20 -11.72 -20.90
C PRO A 24 -0.39 -11.55 -19.39
N ARG A 25 -1.56 -11.94 -18.88
CA ARG A 25 -1.80 -12.02 -17.42
C ARG A 25 -0.83 -13.07 -16.87
N ALA A 26 0.14 -12.62 -16.08
CA ALA A 26 1.04 -13.53 -15.39
C ALA A 26 0.20 -14.38 -14.41
N THR A 27 0.23 -15.69 -14.57
CA THR A 27 -0.39 -16.62 -13.61
C THR A 27 0.70 -17.10 -12.67
N GLN A 28 0.46 -16.99 -11.37
CA GLN A 28 1.37 -17.51 -10.35
C GLN A 28 0.70 -18.68 -9.65
N THR A 29 1.35 -19.84 -9.71
CA THR A 29 0.92 -21.03 -9.01
C THR A 29 1.62 -21.06 -7.65
N VAL A 30 0.84 -21.04 -6.57
CA VAL A 30 1.34 -21.12 -5.19
C VAL A 30 0.96 -22.49 -4.62
N THR A 31 1.95 -23.20 -4.07
CA THR A 31 1.73 -24.47 -3.39
C THR A 31 1.88 -24.28 -1.89
N ILE A 32 0.82 -24.59 -1.14
CA ILE A 32 0.82 -24.51 0.32
C ILE A 32 1.53 -25.76 0.86
N GLN A 33 2.68 -25.57 1.50
CA GLN A 33 3.45 -26.66 2.12
C GLN A 33 3.17 -26.76 3.63
N GLY A 34 3.45 -27.94 4.22
CA GLY A 34 3.34 -28.18 5.66
C GLY A 34 2.11 -29.02 6.07
N ARG A 35 1.80 -29.02 7.37
CA ARG A 35 0.75 -29.88 7.98
C ARG A 35 -0.64 -29.25 8.03
N TRP A 36 -0.92 -28.29 7.15
CA TRP A 36 -2.17 -27.52 7.18
C TRP A 36 -3.42 -28.40 6.95
N LYS A 37 -3.29 -29.50 6.20
CA LYS A 37 -4.34 -30.52 6.01
C LYS A 37 -4.70 -31.22 7.31
N ASP A 38 -3.70 -31.63 8.09
CA ASP A 38 -3.89 -32.29 9.38
C ASP A 38 -4.62 -31.34 10.34
N THR A 39 -4.22 -30.06 10.35
CA THR A 39 -4.87 -29.03 11.16
C THR A 39 -6.34 -28.84 10.75
N ARG A 40 -6.64 -28.72 9.45
CA ARG A 40 -8.04 -28.62 8.99
C ARG A 40 -8.86 -29.84 9.34
N ALA A 41 -8.28 -31.04 9.18
CA ALA A 41 -8.94 -32.30 9.54
C ALA A 41 -9.24 -32.35 11.06
N SER A 42 -8.31 -31.91 11.91
CA SER A 42 -8.54 -31.83 13.36
C SER A 42 -9.64 -30.85 13.75
N LEU A 43 -9.85 -29.81 12.93
CA LEU A 43 -10.90 -28.81 13.10
C LEU A 43 -12.22 -29.21 12.41
N GLY A 44 -12.31 -30.41 11.81
CA GLY A 44 -13.50 -30.87 11.10
C GLY A 44 -13.83 -30.08 9.83
N LEU A 45 -12.86 -29.36 9.28
CA LEU A 45 -13.07 -28.51 8.10
C LEU A 45 -12.98 -29.32 6.81
N PRO A 46 -13.74 -28.95 5.75
CA PRO A 46 -13.66 -29.61 4.45
C PRO A 46 -12.23 -29.54 3.86
N PRO A 47 -11.81 -30.57 3.11
CA PRO A 47 -10.51 -30.57 2.43
C PRO A 47 -10.48 -29.53 1.31
N VAL A 48 -9.31 -28.93 1.09
CA VAL A 48 -9.07 -27.88 0.08
C VAL A 48 -7.82 -28.26 -0.72
N PRO A 49 -7.70 -27.85 -2.00
CA PRO A 49 -6.48 -28.07 -2.79
C PRO A 49 -5.24 -27.36 -2.21
N ASP A 50 -4.06 -27.97 -2.38
CA ASP A 50 -2.75 -27.39 -2.02
C ASP A 50 -2.31 -26.27 -2.96
N THR A 51 -2.86 -26.27 -4.16
CA THR A 51 -2.42 -25.42 -5.25
C THR A 51 -3.44 -24.33 -5.49
N VAL A 52 -3.00 -23.08 -5.35
CA VAL A 52 -3.79 -21.90 -5.65
C VAL A 52 -3.18 -21.22 -6.86
N VAL A 53 -3.97 -21.04 -7.91
CA VAL A 53 -3.58 -20.29 -9.10
C VAL A 53 -4.05 -18.86 -8.93
N LEU A 54 -3.10 -17.95 -8.72
CA LEU A 54 -3.37 -16.53 -8.57
C LEU A 54 -3.17 -15.84 -9.92
N GLN A 55 -4.13 -15.00 -10.31
CA GLN A 55 -3.92 -14.05 -11.40
C GLN A 55 -3.12 -12.88 -10.84
N VAL A 56 -1.87 -12.75 -11.26
CA VAL A 56 -1.03 -11.61 -10.88
C VAL A 56 -1.45 -10.45 -11.76
N THR A 57 -2.26 -9.55 -11.19
CA THR A 57 -2.44 -8.21 -11.76
C THR A 57 -1.06 -7.56 -11.79
N PRO A 58 -0.59 -7.05 -12.94
CA PRO A 58 0.70 -6.35 -12.97
C PRO A 58 0.66 -5.24 -11.91
N PRO A 59 1.77 -5.03 -11.17
CA PRO A 59 1.80 -3.98 -10.16
C PRO A 59 1.38 -2.69 -10.84
N VAL A 60 0.37 -2.02 -10.28
CA VAL A 60 0.07 -0.64 -10.64
C VAL A 60 1.40 0.09 -10.52
N PRO A 61 1.88 0.79 -11.58
CA PRO A 61 3.17 1.45 -11.53
C PRO A 61 3.21 2.28 -10.25
N PRO A 62 4.30 2.21 -9.47
CA PRO A 62 4.37 2.92 -8.20
C PRO A 62 3.95 4.36 -8.45
N GLY A 63 2.83 4.75 -7.82
CA GLY A 63 2.34 6.12 -7.92
C GLY A 63 3.52 7.03 -7.63
N ARG A 64 3.80 7.98 -8.54
CA ARG A 64 4.97 8.86 -8.46
C ARG A 64 5.14 9.30 -7.01
N THR A 65 6.29 8.99 -6.41
CA THR A 65 6.60 9.44 -5.05
C THR A 65 6.45 10.95 -5.01
N ILE A 66 5.38 11.42 -4.35
CA ILE A 66 5.05 12.84 -4.30
C ILE A 66 6.10 13.51 -3.40
N SER A 67 6.92 14.39 -3.97
CA SER A 67 7.87 15.20 -3.21
C SER A 67 7.13 16.02 -2.15
N ARG A 68 7.76 16.25 -0.99
CA ARG A 68 7.19 17.09 0.08
C ARG A 68 6.79 18.49 -0.40
N ILE A 69 7.46 19.00 -1.43
CA ILE A 69 7.16 20.28 -2.08
C ILE A 69 5.84 20.18 -2.88
N GLU A 70 5.69 19.11 -3.65
CA GLU A 70 4.50 18.80 -4.44
C GLU A 70 3.27 18.61 -3.53
N LEU A 71 3.48 17.97 -2.36
CA LEU A 71 2.46 17.79 -1.34
C LEU A 71 1.93 19.13 -0.80
N ARG A 72 2.84 20.06 -0.46
CA ARG A 72 2.47 21.42 -0.02
C ARG A 72 1.71 22.17 -1.10
N ARG A 73 2.14 22.03 -2.35
CA ARG A 73 1.49 22.67 -3.50
C ARG A 73 0.05 22.18 -3.67
N ARG A 74 -0.19 20.87 -3.59
CA ARG A 74 -1.54 20.26 -3.68
C ARG A 74 -2.47 20.71 -2.55
N ILE A 75 -1.96 20.80 -1.32
CA ILE A 75 -2.71 21.31 -0.17
C ILE A 75 -3.10 22.78 -0.40
N SER A 76 -2.19 23.61 -0.91
CA SER A 76 -2.48 25.02 -1.20
C SER A 76 -3.38 25.24 -2.41
N SER A 77 -3.40 24.31 -3.37
CA SER A 77 -4.19 24.42 -4.59
C SER A 77 -5.59 23.81 -4.49
N GLY A 78 -5.96 23.25 -3.33
CA GLY A 78 -7.25 22.57 -3.15
C GLY A 78 -7.43 21.33 -4.04
N GLN A 79 -6.36 20.86 -4.67
CA GLN A 79 -6.35 19.59 -5.42
C GLN A 79 -6.18 18.43 -4.44
N GLN A 80 -7.16 18.27 -3.57
CA GLN A 80 -7.32 17.03 -2.83
C GLN A 80 -8.07 16.08 -3.76
N GLU A 81 -7.31 15.24 -4.48
CA GLU A 81 -7.90 13.99 -4.99
C GLU A 81 -8.58 13.31 -3.80
N GLY A 82 -9.82 12.87 -4.00
CA GLY A 82 -10.80 12.56 -2.96
C GLY A 82 -10.22 11.81 -1.76
N GLU A 83 -10.80 12.08 -0.58
CA GLU A 83 -10.42 11.43 0.67
C GLU A 83 -10.34 9.91 0.45
N PRO A 84 -9.21 9.26 0.80
CA PRO A 84 -9.03 7.85 0.53
C PRO A 84 -10.11 7.04 1.26
N GLU A 85 -10.71 6.08 0.57
CA GLU A 85 -11.67 5.16 1.20
C GLU A 85 -10.92 4.30 2.24
N LEU A 86 -11.28 4.47 3.51
CA LEU A 86 -10.70 3.71 4.61
C LEU A 86 -11.58 2.50 4.90
N HIS A 87 -11.05 1.29 4.69
CA HIS A 87 -11.72 0.05 5.06
C HIS A 87 -11.29 -0.36 6.47
N PHE A 88 -12.24 -0.32 7.41
CA PHE A 88 -12.07 -0.82 8.77
C PHE A 88 -12.72 -2.20 8.90
N THR A 89 -12.17 -3.03 9.78
CA THR A 89 -12.81 -4.28 10.20
C THR A 89 -14.01 -3.99 11.11
N GLU A 90 -14.98 -4.90 11.19
CA GLU A 90 -16.23 -4.67 11.94
C GLU A 90 -15.99 -4.41 13.44
N ASP A 91 -15.00 -5.08 14.03
CA ASP A 91 -14.56 -4.88 15.41
C ASP A 91 -13.97 -3.48 15.65
N ALA A 92 -13.21 -2.94 14.69
CA ALA A 92 -12.63 -1.59 14.78
C ALA A 92 -13.69 -0.47 14.76
N LEU A 93 -14.91 -0.75 14.28
CA LEU A 93 -16.03 0.20 14.33
C LEU A 93 -16.66 0.28 15.73
N GLU A 94 -16.57 -0.80 16.51
CA GLU A 94 -17.11 -0.89 17.87
C GLU A 94 -16.15 -0.33 18.93
N GLU A 95 -14.87 -0.15 18.58
CA GLU A 95 -13.88 0.39 19.51
C GLU A 95 -14.15 1.86 19.88
N PRO A 96 -13.91 2.24 21.15
CA PRO A 96 -14.07 3.61 21.61
C PRO A 96 -13.05 4.53 20.92
N LYS A 97 -13.56 5.48 20.13
CA LYS A 97 -12.73 6.46 19.43
C LYS A 97 -12.18 7.49 20.40
N LEU A 98 -10.85 7.58 20.47
CA LEU A 98 -10.15 8.62 21.25
C LEU A 98 -9.98 9.89 20.41
N SER A 99 -10.25 11.03 21.02
CA SER A 99 -9.91 12.33 20.43
C SER A 99 -8.39 12.55 20.43
N LEU A 100 -7.89 13.33 19.47
CA LEU A 100 -6.47 13.72 19.43
C LEU A 100 -6.01 14.40 20.72
N ARG A 101 -6.92 15.08 21.41
CA ARG A 101 -6.64 15.73 22.69
C ARG A 101 -6.40 14.70 23.79
N GLU A 102 -7.20 13.65 23.85
CA GLU A 102 -7.04 12.55 24.82
C GLU A 102 -5.74 11.78 24.58
N ILE A 103 -5.43 11.46 23.32
CA ILE A 103 -4.14 10.86 22.94
C ILE A 103 -2.97 11.75 23.38
N GLY A 104 -3.07 13.06 23.14
CA GLY A 104 -2.07 14.03 23.56
C GLY A 104 -1.88 14.11 25.07
N ASN A 105 -2.97 13.99 25.85
CA ASN A 105 -2.92 13.98 27.31
C ASN A 105 -2.24 12.71 27.83
N MET A 106 -2.61 11.53 27.32
CA MET A 106 -1.99 10.26 27.69
C MET A 106 -0.48 10.27 27.44
N PHE A 107 -0.05 10.83 26.31
CA PHE A 107 1.38 10.91 26.00
C PHE A 107 2.14 11.83 26.97
N ARG A 108 1.55 12.96 27.35
CA ARG A 108 2.14 13.87 28.35
C ARG A 108 2.23 13.21 29.72
N GLU A 109 1.19 12.48 30.12
CA GLU A 109 1.17 11.75 31.39
C GLU A 109 2.28 10.70 31.43
N THR A 110 2.44 9.91 30.36
CA THR A 110 3.53 8.94 30.24
C THR A 110 4.91 9.59 30.33
N ILE A 111 5.13 10.71 29.63
CA ILE A 111 6.40 11.46 29.71
C ILE A 111 6.67 11.95 31.14
N LEU A 112 5.64 12.49 31.81
CA LEU A 112 5.79 12.99 33.18
C LEU A 112 6.08 11.85 34.16
N ALA A 113 5.42 10.70 34.00
CA ALA A 113 5.66 9.50 34.78
C ALA A 113 7.06 8.93 34.56
N GLU A 114 7.54 8.88 33.31
CA GLU A 114 8.90 8.45 32.95
C GLU A 114 9.94 9.39 33.57
N LYS A 115 9.74 10.70 33.46
CA LYS A 115 10.61 11.71 34.07
C LYS A 115 10.67 11.59 35.59
N ALA A 116 9.54 11.27 36.24
CA ALA A 116 9.48 11.09 37.69
C ALA A 116 10.14 9.77 38.15
N SER A 117 10.12 8.74 37.30
CA SER A 117 10.67 7.41 37.59
C SER A 117 12.15 7.30 37.23
N ALA A 118 12.68 8.21 36.41
CA ALA A 118 14.08 8.23 36.05
C ALA A 118 14.94 8.57 37.29
N PRO A 119 15.92 7.71 37.67
CA PRO A 119 16.88 8.08 38.69
C PRO A 119 17.62 9.34 38.20
N ALA A 120 17.78 10.32 39.08
CA ALA A 120 18.48 11.57 38.81
C ALA A 120 19.93 11.27 38.45
N THR A 121 20.17 10.90 37.20
CA THR A 121 21.51 10.76 36.64
C THR A 121 22.05 12.16 36.49
N PRO A 122 23.13 12.53 37.20
CA PRO A 122 23.74 13.82 37.01
C PRO A 122 24.20 13.89 35.55
N ARG A 123 23.61 14.80 34.78
CA ARG A 123 24.09 15.15 33.45
C ARG A 123 25.50 15.73 33.60
N THR A 124 26.51 14.89 33.42
CA THR A 124 27.90 15.33 33.28
C THR A 124 27.97 16.18 32.01
N GLN A 125 27.80 17.50 32.16
CA GLN A 125 28.05 18.47 31.10
C GLN A 125 29.56 18.45 30.80
N GLY A 126 29.94 17.68 29.79
CA GLY A 126 31.24 17.81 29.12
C GLY A 126 31.29 19.11 28.32
N ARG A 127 31.39 20.27 28.99
CA ARG A 127 31.70 21.55 28.35
C ARG A 127 33.22 21.64 28.17
N LYS A 128 33.75 21.06 27.10
CA LYS A 128 35.13 21.36 26.66
C LYS A 128 35.14 22.79 26.12
N LYS A 129 35.64 23.74 26.94
CA LYS A 129 36.14 25.03 26.44
C LYS A 129 37.37 24.73 25.60
N ALA A 130 37.27 24.86 24.28
CA ALA A 130 38.43 25.01 23.42
C ALA A 130 38.76 26.50 23.35
N THR A 131 39.87 26.87 23.97
CA THR A 131 40.54 28.15 23.77
C THR A 131 41.53 27.95 22.64
N GLY A 132 41.44 28.76 21.59
CA GLY A 132 42.38 28.85 20.48
C GLY A 132 42.23 30.22 19.85
#